data_AF-A0A4U0SR47-F1
#
_entry.id   AF-A0A4U0SR47-F1
#
_cell.length_a   1.000
_cell.length_b   1.000
_cell.length_c   1.000
_cell.angle_alpha   90.00
_cell.angle_beta   90.00
_cell.angle_gamma   90.00
#
_symmetry.space_group_name_H-M   'P 1'
#
loop_
_entity.id
_entity.type
_entity.pdbx_description
1 polymer ?
#
loop_
_entity_poly.entity_id
_entity_poly.type
_entity_poly.pdbx_seq_one_letter_code
_entity_poly.pdbx_strand_id
1 'polypeptide(L)'
;MRHVRIAAPSAAAAVLLLAGCGISPSPNAPAATKAAAAKASPDPEQQFLKAVHDVPIDSWTTAGPSDAELLTYPEQWCAGLAAGHSAAYLFDMHQGNLYPIGQDWGTAKADAYKVLVMGVTAYCPKYRSQLLDELRASGDY
;
A
#
# COMPACT_ATOMS: atom_id res chain seq x y z
N MET A 1 11.25 34.93 32.54
CA MET A 1 10.71 35.04 31.17
C MET A 1 11.86 35.43 30.26
N ARG A 2 12.36 34.50 29.44
CA ARG A 2 13.40 34.75 28.44
C ARG A 2 12.80 34.42 27.08
N HIS A 3 12.55 35.45 26.28
CA HIS A 3 12.10 35.31 24.91
C HIS A 3 13.30 35.01 24.02
N VAL A 4 13.30 33.85 23.36
CA VAL A 4 14.22 33.55 22.28
C VAL A 4 13.43 33.70 20.98
N ARG A 5 13.77 34.74 20.21
CA ARG A 5 13.33 34.96 18.84
C ARG A 5 14.43 34.46 17.92
N ILE A 6 14.15 33.52 17.02
CA ILE A 6 14.99 33.25 15.86
C ILE A 6 14.06 33.15 14.64
N ALA A 7 14.29 34.05 13.69
CA ALA A 7 13.67 34.10 12.38
C ALA A 7 14.76 33.87 11.34
N ALA A 8 14.48 33.10 10.28
CA ALA A 8 14.68 33.49 8.89
C ALA A 8 14.34 32.33 7.92
N PRO A 9 13.75 32.63 6.74
CA PRO A 9 13.30 31.65 5.75
C PRO A 9 14.35 31.40 4.66
N SER A 10 14.17 30.35 3.85
CA SER A 10 14.86 30.20 2.55
C SER A 10 14.00 29.41 1.57
N ALA A 11 13.59 30.10 0.51
CA ALA A 11 12.94 29.56 -0.67
C ALA A 11 14.00 29.12 -1.69
N ALA A 12 13.74 28.02 -2.40
CA ALA A 12 14.40 27.73 -3.67
C ALA A 12 13.42 26.98 -4.58
N ALA A 13 12.94 27.68 -5.61
CA ALA A 13 12.21 27.11 -6.73
C ALA A 13 13.21 26.47 -7.71
N ALA A 14 12.92 25.27 -8.20
CA ALA A 14 13.63 24.65 -9.31
C ALA A 14 12.63 24.26 -10.40
N VAL A 15 12.68 25.01 -11.49
CA VAL A 15 12.00 24.74 -12.77
C VAL A 15 12.85 23.72 -13.52
N LEU A 16 12.28 22.56 -13.85
CA LEU A 16 12.87 21.60 -14.79
C LEU A 16 12.10 21.66 -16.10
N LEU A 17 12.72 22.30 -17.09
CA LEU A 17 12.36 22.25 -18.50
C LEU A 17 12.70 20.85 -19.05
N LEU A 18 11.73 20.16 -19.65
CA LEU A 18 12.01 19.09 -20.61
C LEU A 18 11.75 19.60 -22.03
N ALA A 19 12.83 19.73 -22.78
CA ALA A 19 12.84 19.83 -24.23
C ALA A 19 13.29 18.48 -24.84
N GLY A 20 12.66 18.07 -25.94
CA GLY A 20 13.00 16.90 -26.78
C GLY A 20 11.96 15.78 -26.70
N CYS A 21 11.45 15.15 -27.75
CA CYS A 21 11.68 15.10 -29.20
C CYS A 21 10.29 14.89 -29.86
N GLY A 22 9.87 15.67 -30.86
CA GLY A 22 10.10 15.38 -32.27
C GLY A 22 9.56 14.01 -32.73
N ILE A 23 8.45 13.96 -33.47
CA ILE A 23 8.16 13.06 -34.61
C ILE A 23 6.98 13.62 -35.41
N SER A 24 7.20 13.86 -36.70
CA SER A 24 6.19 14.25 -37.70
C SER A 24 5.23 13.09 -38.02
N PRO A 25 3.93 13.34 -38.24
CA PRO A 25 3.02 12.30 -38.71
C PRO A 25 3.22 12.07 -40.23
N SER A 26 3.78 10.93 -40.60
CA SER A 26 3.77 10.42 -41.97
C SER A 26 2.65 9.37 -42.09
N PRO A 27 1.64 9.54 -42.96
CA PRO A 27 0.55 8.59 -43.12
C PRO A 27 0.96 7.52 -44.13
N ASN A 28 1.54 6.42 -43.65
CA ASN A 28 1.51 5.09 -44.30
C ASN A 28 2.45 4.12 -43.56
N ALA A 29 1.89 3.35 -42.62
CA ALA A 29 2.50 2.11 -42.17
C ALA A 29 1.40 1.05 -42.00
N PRO A 30 1.57 -0.15 -42.57
CA PRO A 30 0.55 -1.20 -42.55
C PRO A 30 0.33 -1.73 -41.13
N ALA A 31 -0.90 -2.22 -40.89
CA ALA A 31 -1.44 -2.65 -39.61
C ALA A 31 -0.45 -3.45 -38.76
N ALA A 32 -0.16 -2.94 -37.56
CA ALA A 32 0.57 -3.65 -36.53
C ALA A 32 -0.21 -4.92 -36.15
N THR A 33 0.43 -6.05 -36.41
CA THR A 33 0.01 -7.38 -35.98
C THR A 33 -0.14 -7.43 -34.47
N LYS A 34 -1.34 -7.87 -34.04
CA LYS A 34 -1.69 -8.52 -32.77
C LYS A 34 -0.65 -8.33 -31.65
N ALA A 35 -0.93 -7.39 -30.75
CA ALA A 35 -0.22 -7.24 -29.48
C ALA A 35 0.04 -8.62 -28.88
N ALA A 36 1.32 -8.95 -28.71
CA ALA A 36 1.73 -10.09 -27.93
C ALA A 36 1.04 -9.96 -26.56
N ALA A 37 0.26 -10.97 -26.17
CA ALA A 37 -0.34 -11.02 -24.85
C ALA A 37 0.81 -10.88 -23.84
N ALA A 38 0.91 -9.71 -23.22
CA ALA A 38 1.72 -9.53 -22.04
C ALA A 38 1.32 -10.67 -21.09
N LYS A 39 2.29 -11.43 -20.56
CA LYS A 39 2.04 -12.35 -19.45
C LYS A 39 1.22 -11.55 -18.44
N ALA A 40 -0.05 -11.91 -18.27
CA ALA A 40 -0.90 -11.27 -17.29
C ALA A 40 -0.16 -11.39 -15.96
N SER A 41 0.29 -10.26 -15.43
CA SER A 41 0.70 -10.21 -14.04
C SER A 41 -0.51 -10.74 -13.26
N PRO A 42 -0.33 -11.72 -12.36
CA PRO A 42 -1.45 -12.25 -11.62
C PRO A 42 -2.19 -11.09 -10.93
N ASP A 43 -3.51 -11.12 -11.00
CA ASP A 43 -4.38 -10.08 -10.48
C ASP A 43 -4.12 -9.89 -8.97
N PRO A 44 -3.68 -8.71 -8.50
CA PRO A 44 -3.32 -8.50 -7.09
C PRO A 44 -4.50 -8.72 -6.15
N GLU A 45 -5.72 -8.43 -6.59
CA GLU A 45 -6.96 -8.71 -5.85
C GLU A 45 -7.11 -10.21 -5.58
N GLN A 46 -7.04 -11.04 -6.63
CA GLN A 46 -7.12 -12.50 -6.49
C GLN A 46 -6.00 -13.07 -5.62
N GLN A 47 -4.78 -12.54 -5.74
CA GLN A 47 -3.66 -12.97 -4.90
C GLN A 47 -3.91 -12.67 -3.43
N PHE A 48 -4.42 -11.47 -3.13
CA PHE A 48 -4.72 -11.06 -1.77
C PHE A 48 -5.84 -11.89 -1.15
N LEU A 49 -6.99 -12.01 -1.83
CA LEU A 49 -8.12 -12.79 -1.32
C LEU A 49 -7.75 -14.26 -1.17
N LYS A 50 -7.02 -14.83 -2.14
CA LYS A 50 -6.52 -16.20 -2.01
C LYS A 50 -5.63 -16.38 -0.78
N ALA A 51 -4.68 -15.45 -0.55
CA ALA A 51 -3.81 -15.53 0.62
C ALA A 51 -4.61 -15.44 1.93
N VAL A 52 -5.60 -14.54 1.99
CA VAL A 52 -6.48 -14.39 3.16
C VAL A 52 -7.32 -15.65 3.40
N HIS A 53 -7.83 -16.31 2.36
CA HIS A 53 -8.61 -17.54 2.50
C HIS A 53 -7.76 -18.78 2.82
N ASP A 54 -6.50 -18.80 2.36
CA ASP A 54 -5.58 -19.92 2.61
C ASP A 54 -4.95 -19.87 4.02
N VAL A 55 -4.91 -18.70 4.66
CA VAL A 55 -4.31 -18.50 6.00
C VAL A 55 -5.41 -18.40 7.05
N PRO A 56 -5.39 -19.23 8.12
CA PRO A 56 -6.36 -19.10 9.20
C PRO A 56 -6.19 -17.75 9.92
N ILE A 57 -7.26 -16.97 9.94
CA ILE A 57 -7.39 -15.76 10.75
C ILE A 57 -8.28 -16.08 11.95
N ASP A 58 -7.64 -16.43 13.07
CA ASP A 58 -8.31 -16.99 14.25
C ASP A 58 -9.38 -16.04 14.82
N SER A 59 -9.14 -14.73 14.73
CA SER A 59 -10.12 -13.73 15.18
C SER A 59 -11.39 -13.62 14.32
N TRP A 60 -11.43 -14.23 13.13
CA TRP A 60 -12.61 -14.19 12.23
C TRP A 60 -13.55 -15.40 12.34
N THR A 61 -13.33 -16.29 13.30
CA THR A 61 -14.17 -17.50 13.45
C THR A 61 -15.65 -17.20 13.74
N THR A 62 -15.95 -16.02 14.28
CA THR A 62 -17.31 -15.62 14.68
C THR A 62 -17.86 -14.49 13.81
N ALA A 63 -17.02 -13.51 13.47
CA ALA A 63 -17.35 -12.41 12.57
C ALA A 63 -16.06 -11.95 11.88
N GLY A 64 -16.14 -11.67 10.59
CA GLY A 64 -15.02 -11.18 9.80
C GLY A 64 -15.51 -10.31 8.65
N PRO A 65 -14.64 -9.53 8.02
CA PRO A 65 -14.99 -8.74 6.86
C PRO A 65 -15.36 -9.62 5.66
N SER A 66 -16.23 -9.10 4.80
CA SER A 66 -16.42 -9.65 3.46
C SER A 66 -15.20 -9.39 2.57
N ASP A 67 -15.05 -10.17 1.50
CA ASP A 67 -14.01 -9.96 0.48
C ASP A 67 -14.06 -8.53 -0.09
N ALA A 68 -15.27 -8.01 -0.32
CA ALA A 68 -15.46 -6.65 -0.82
C ALA A 68 -14.95 -5.57 0.16
N GLU A 69 -15.17 -5.76 1.47
CA GLU A 69 -14.63 -4.86 2.50
C GLU A 69 -13.11 -4.95 2.57
N LEU A 70 -12.55 -6.17 2.53
CA LEU A 70 -11.11 -6.39 2.54
C LEU A 70 -10.39 -5.70 1.39
N LEU A 71 -10.98 -5.70 0.19
CA LEU A 71 -10.38 -5.11 -1.00
C LEU A 71 -10.28 -3.58 -0.98
N THR A 72 -10.96 -2.92 -0.03
CA THR A 72 -10.90 -1.45 0.06
C THR A 72 -9.60 -0.91 0.64
N TYR A 73 -8.83 -1.74 1.35
CA TYR A 73 -7.69 -1.30 2.15
C TYR A 73 -6.30 -1.40 1.51
N PRO A 74 -5.97 -2.42 0.67
CA PRO A 74 -4.61 -2.62 0.20
C PRO A 74 -3.99 -1.40 -0.49
N GLU A 75 -4.76 -0.68 -1.31
CA GLU A 75 -4.27 0.53 -1.96
C GLU A 75 -3.93 1.64 -0.95
N GLN A 76 -4.74 1.79 0.09
CA GLN A 76 -4.55 2.79 1.15
C GLN A 76 -3.32 2.45 2.00
N TRP A 77 -3.11 1.18 2.34
CA TRP A 77 -1.90 0.72 3.02
C TRP A 77 -0.65 0.99 2.20
N CYS A 78 -0.70 0.66 0.90
CA CYS A 78 0.40 0.92 -0.01
C CYS A 78 0.72 2.42 -0.14
N ALA A 79 -0.30 3.28 -0.15
CA ALA A 79 -0.12 4.73 -0.12
C ALA A 79 0.51 5.20 1.20
N GLY A 80 0.07 4.67 2.34
CA GLY A 80 0.63 4.98 3.64
C GLY A 80 2.11 4.59 3.77
N LEU A 81 2.46 3.37 3.35
CA LEU A 81 3.84 2.89 3.32
C LEU A 81 4.70 3.72 2.35
N ALA A 82 4.15 4.11 1.20
CA ALA A 82 4.84 4.99 0.26
C ALA A 82 5.14 6.38 0.85
N ALA A 83 4.29 6.87 1.75
CA ALA A 83 4.50 8.12 2.49
C ALA A 83 5.46 7.96 3.69
N GLY A 84 6.00 6.76 3.93
CA GLY A 84 6.93 6.48 5.02
C GLY A 84 6.25 6.23 6.38
N HIS A 85 4.94 5.96 6.39
CA HIS A 85 4.25 5.59 7.62
C HIS A 85 4.56 4.14 8.04
N SER A 86 4.58 3.91 9.34
CA SER A 86 4.80 2.60 9.96
C SER A 86 3.52 1.76 9.96
N ALA A 87 3.63 0.43 10.08
CA ALA A 87 2.48 -0.47 10.24
C ALA A 87 1.61 -0.09 11.45
N ALA A 88 2.24 0.31 12.55
CA ALA A 88 1.52 0.81 13.72
C ALA A 88 0.72 2.09 13.41
N TYR A 89 1.29 3.02 12.64
CA TYR A 89 0.58 4.24 12.22
C TYR A 89 -0.64 3.92 11.36
N LEU A 90 -0.52 2.98 10.41
CA LEU A 90 -1.62 2.63 9.49
C LEU A 90 -2.86 2.17 10.27
N PHE A 91 -2.66 1.48 11.39
CA PHE A 91 -3.73 0.89 12.18
C PHE A 91 -4.08 1.65 13.46
N ASP A 92 -3.37 2.72 13.77
CA ASP A 92 -3.69 3.56 14.91
C ASP A 92 -5.03 4.29 14.69
N MET A 93 -5.93 4.16 15.66
CA MET A 93 -7.30 4.69 15.60
C MET A 93 -7.38 6.22 15.57
N HIS A 94 -6.34 6.91 16.02
CA HIS A 94 -6.27 8.37 16.01
C HIS A 94 -5.46 8.92 14.84
N GLN A 95 -4.86 8.04 14.03
CA GLN A 95 -4.01 8.40 12.90
C GLN A 95 -4.50 7.73 11.62
N GLY A 96 -3.82 6.66 11.15
CA GLY A 96 -4.12 6.05 9.87
C GLY A 96 -5.55 5.50 9.80
N ASN A 97 -6.01 4.83 10.86
CA ASN A 97 -7.31 4.16 10.93
C ASN A 97 -7.67 3.37 9.66
N LEU A 98 -6.65 2.78 9.02
CA LEU A 98 -6.78 2.09 7.73
C LEU A 98 -7.18 0.62 7.89
N TYR A 99 -7.61 0.20 9.08
CA TYR A 99 -8.19 -1.11 9.34
C TYR A 99 -8.81 -1.14 10.76
N PRO A 100 -10.06 -1.62 10.93
CA PRO A 100 -10.75 -1.59 12.22
C PRO A 100 -10.29 -2.73 13.16
N ILE A 101 -9.10 -2.61 13.74
CA ILE A 101 -8.57 -3.59 14.73
C ILE A 101 -9.43 -3.59 16.00
N GLY A 102 -9.89 -4.77 16.41
CA GLY A 102 -10.63 -4.96 17.67
C GLY A 102 -11.98 -4.23 17.75
N GLN A 103 -12.44 -3.67 16.62
CA GLN A 103 -13.71 -2.95 16.49
C GLN A 103 -14.74 -3.87 15.81
N ASP A 104 -15.34 -3.42 14.70
CA ASP A 104 -16.51 -4.03 14.04
C ASP A 104 -16.36 -5.52 13.70
N TRP A 105 -15.14 -5.98 13.43
CA TRP A 105 -14.84 -7.38 13.09
C TRP A 105 -14.15 -8.15 14.21
N GLY A 106 -13.81 -7.49 15.32
CA GLY A 106 -13.04 -8.13 16.39
C GLY A 106 -11.66 -8.62 15.96
N THR A 107 -11.14 -8.19 14.79
CA THR A 107 -9.84 -8.67 14.29
C THR A 107 -8.76 -8.39 15.31
N ALA A 108 -8.07 -9.43 15.77
CA ALA A 108 -6.98 -9.30 16.71
C ALA A 108 -5.80 -8.59 16.06
N LYS A 109 -5.03 -7.82 16.84
CA LYS A 109 -3.88 -7.04 16.34
C LYS A 109 -2.91 -7.89 15.51
N ALA A 110 -2.53 -9.06 16.03
CA ALA A 110 -1.61 -9.98 15.34
C ALA A 110 -2.17 -10.45 13.99
N ASP A 111 -3.47 -10.76 13.94
CA ASP A 111 -4.14 -11.16 12.71
C ASP A 111 -4.26 -10.00 11.70
N ALA A 112 -4.54 -8.79 12.18
CA ALA A 112 -4.55 -7.61 11.33
C ALA A 112 -3.19 -7.39 10.65
N TYR A 113 -2.07 -7.59 11.36
CA TYR A 113 -0.75 -7.52 10.74
C TYR A 113 -0.47 -8.66 9.77
N LYS A 114 -0.98 -9.88 9.99
CA LYS A 114 -0.92 -10.94 8.97
C LYS A 114 -1.64 -10.49 7.69
N VAL A 115 -2.85 -9.94 7.82
CA VAL A 115 -3.64 -9.44 6.70
C VAL A 115 -2.93 -8.29 5.98
N LEU A 116 -2.31 -7.37 6.72
CA LEU A 116 -1.47 -6.30 6.16
C LEU A 116 -0.34 -6.86 5.32
N VAL A 117 0.40 -7.85 5.85
CA VAL A 117 1.52 -8.50 5.12
C VAL A 117 1.02 -9.15 3.83
N MET A 118 -0.14 -9.81 3.86
CA MET A 118 -0.75 -10.41 2.66
C MET A 118 -1.13 -9.34 1.62
N GLY A 119 -1.79 -8.27 2.05
CA GLY A 119 -2.17 -7.15 1.17
C GLY A 119 -0.96 -6.47 0.55
N VAL A 120 0.07 -6.16 1.35
CA VAL A 120 1.31 -5.53 0.87
C VAL A 120 2.10 -6.45 -0.05
N THR A 121 2.11 -7.76 0.22
CA THR A 121 2.76 -8.74 -0.67
C THR A 121 2.10 -8.76 -2.05
N ALA A 122 0.78 -8.64 -2.13
CA ALA A 122 0.04 -8.65 -3.39
C ALA A 122 0.08 -7.29 -4.13
N TYR A 123 -0.17 -6.17 -3.43
CA TYR A 123 -0.37 -4.86 -4.07
C TYR A 123 0.90 -4.00 -4.17
N CYS A 124 1.80 -4.07 -3.19
CA CYS A 124 3.01 -3.25 -3.16
C CYS A 124 4.22 -4.02 -2.61
N PRO A 125 4.66 -5.10 -3.30
CA PRO A 125 5.68 -6.03 -2.80
C PRO A 125 7.02 -5.36 -2.46
N LYS A 126 7.31 -4.19 -3.05
CA LYS A 126 8.51 -3.39 -2.72
C LYS A 126 8.60 -2.96 -1.26
N TYR A 127 7.47 -2.85 -0.54
CA TYR A 127 7.44 -2.46 0.88
C TYR A 127 7.41 -3.66 1.83
N ARG A 128 7.29 -4.89 1.30
CA ARG A 128 7.12 -6.09 2.11
C ARG A 128 8.29 -6.34 3.07
N SER A 129 9.52 -6.18 2.60
CA SER A 129 10.70 -6.39 3.46
C SER A 129 10.75 -5.39 4.61
N GLN A 130 10.56 -4.09 4.30
CA GLN A 130 10.49 -3.04 5.29
C GLN A 130 9.39 -3.31 6.33
N LEU A 131 8.19 -3.67 5.89
CA LEU A 131 7.08 -4.00 6.77
C LEU A 131 7.43 -5.17 7.72
N LEU A 132 7.98 -6.27 7.17
CA LEU A 132 8.34 -7.43 7.98
C LEU A 132 9.46 -7.12 8.98
N ASP A 133 10.44 -6.31 8.60
CA ASP A 133 11.53 -5.91 9.49
C ASP A 133 11.00 -5.02 10.63
N GLU A 134 10.06 -4.12 10.33
CA GLU A 134 9.37 -3.31 11.34
C GLU A 134 8.61 -4.18 12.33
N LEU A 135 7.76 -5.10 11.84
CA LEU A 135 6.93 -5.94 12.71
C LEU A 135 7.77 -6.89 13.58
N ARG A 136 8.89 -7.41 13.04
CA ARG A 136 9.83 -8.20 13.85
C ARG A 136 10.51 -7.35 14.93
N ALA A 137 10.86 -6.11 14.61
CA ALA A 137 11.48 -5.21 15.58
C ALA A 137 10.51 -4.81 16.71
N SER A 138 9.20 -4.74 16.43
CA SER A 138 8.18 -4.45 17.45
C SER A 138 7.67 -5.70 18.19
N GLY A 139 7.99 -6.91 17.72
CA GLY A 139 7.47 -8.17 18.27
C GLY A 139 6.04 -8.48 17.85
N ASP A 140 5.55 -7.84 16.78
CA ASP A 140 4.21 -8.01 16.23
C ASP A 140 4.14 -9.07 15.10
N TYR A 141 5.26 -9.71 14.77
CA TYR A 141 5.38 -10.79 13.76
C TYR A 141 6.38 -11.88 14.13
#